data_AF-A0A819XMW0-F1
#
_entry.id   AF-A0A819XMW0-F1
#
_cell.length_a   1.000
_cell.length_b   1.000
_cell.length_c   1.000
_cell.angle_alpha   90.00
_cell.angle_beta   90.00
_cell.angle_gamma   90.00
#
_symmetry.space_group_name_H-M   'P 1'
#
loop_
_entity.id
_entity.type
_entity.pdbx_description
1 polymer ?
#
loop_
_entity_poly.entity_id
_entity_poly.type
_entity_poly.pdbx_seq_one_letter_code
_entity_poly.pdbx_strand_id
1 'polypeptide(L)'
;LSLSCGVSYNTYAGYKSHIYRNHFDQLRVSNDKINVVEPAYVNNILPFGSINDTNDFNTTNEEEDHIGPINLFDSIFNQNDDSISILDIKKSFALFMLQLREEYLVPNTTINSISTYIVTLLHHLQSLFEQQIMRNDFNATGNNLSSKPTSDSTKAYLDIDTAKKTINELCYAVETVSRNEYQFQQFCEEHFFYRPPKEITLSNPGETKQVAYYVPIDETIKSILDNDHVIDQILDNIKYQQEKVFIDEDLMFSFRHGHFGNRIDDNSLLIQLYIDDIGLTNPIDCKKHNHKMCMVYFSLENIPNEHCSQLEHIHLVGICTSGILKDDIKAKRFFDPIIGNLNYLQQHGLIINGRSIMFSFSTMVADNLGAHQIGGFQSSFSSGHICRRCFIEHSDLRLPMTQTRPDIRTSTYHDALIVQINSNFNKSPIMGVVRQSPIYNLDGFHPIMSLPADLMHDYLEGVCPRVMMGLLKEASSMRLLTYSKIQERMEQFIYGHFDSRDKPPAILIKHLQKNKITAS
;
A
#
# COMPACT_ATOMS: atom_id res chain seq x y z
N LEU A 1 -1.91 34.63 5.63
CA LEU A 1 -2.87 34.75 6.75
C LEU A 1 -2.96 36.21 7.17
N SER A 2 -4.05 36.90 6.85
CA SER A 2 -4.35 38.16 7.53
C SER A 2 -4.42 37.89 9.03
N LEU A 3 -3.82 38.75 9.84
CA LEU A 3 -3.58 38.64 11.28
C LEU A 3 -4.83 38.49 12.20
N SER A 4 -5.98 37.99 11.72
CA SER A 4 -7.28 38.17 12.41
C SER A 4 -8.17 36.94 12.55
N CYS A 5 -7.87 35.77 11.98
CA CYS A 5 -8.70 34.60 12.27
C CYS A 5 -8.22 33.89 13.56
N GLY A 6 -8.67 34.40 14.70
CA GLY A 6 -8.37 33.84 16.02
C GLY A 6 -9.26 32.66 16.43
N VAL A 7 -9.92 31.98 15.49
CA VAL A 7 -10.90 30.93 15.83
C VAL A 7 -10.18 29.62 16.14
N SER A 8 -10.44 29.07 17.33
CA SER A 8 -9.92 27.77 17.77
C SER A 8 -10.91 26.65 17.53
N TYR A 9 -10.41 25.47 17.18
CA TYR A 9 -11.20 24.27 16.93
C TYR A 9 -10.72 23.12 17.80
N ASN A 10 -11.65 22.35 18.33
CA ASN A 10 -11.36 21.17 19.16
C ASN A 10 -11.34 19.87 18.33
N THR A 11 -11.70 19.93 17.04
CA THR A 11 -11.71 18.80 16.11
C THR A 11 -11.04 19.19 14.79
N TYR A 12 -10.37 18.21 14.15
CA TYR A 12 -9.74 18.42 12.85
C TYR A 12 -10.75 18.77 11.75
N ALA A 13 -11.89 18.08 11.72
CA ALA A 13 -12.96 18.34 10.76
C ALA A 13 -13.49 19.78 10.86
N GLY A 14 -13.64 20.31 12.09
CA GLY A 14 -14.06 21.69 12.32
C GLY A 14 -13.05 22.72 11.80
N TYR A 15 -11.76 22.49 12.08
CA TYR A 15 -10.67 23.31 11.56
C TYR A 15 -10.63 23.30 10.02
N LYS A 16 -10.62 22.11 9.42
CA LYS A 16 -10.58 21.93 7.96
C LYS A 16 -11.76 22.65 7.30
N SER A 17 -12.98 22.40 7.79
CA SER A 17 -14.20 23.02 7.25
C SER A 17 -14.14 24.56 7.31
N HIS A 18 -13.62 25.12 8.39
CA HIS A 18 -13.47 26.57 8.52
C HIS A 18 -12.47 27.16 7.54
N ILE A 19 -11.28 26.54 7.38
CA ILE A 19 -10.26 27.02 6.45
C ILE A 19 -10.83 27.07 5.02
N TYR A 20 -11.48 25.98 4.58
CA TYR A 20 -12.09 25.93 3.25
C TYR A 20 -13.25 26.90 3.06
N ARG A 21 -13.98 27.27 4.12
CA ARG A 21 -15.13 28.17 4.00
C ARG A 21 -14.77 29.65 4.12
N ASN A 22 -13.82 30.00 4.98
CA ASN A 22 -13.57 31.39 5.38
C ASN A 22 -12.19 31.90 4.96
N HIS A 23 -11.31 31.02 4.51
CA HIS A 23 -9.95 31.36 4.07
C HIS A 23 -9.65 30.80 2.68
N PHE A 24 -10.67 30.43 1.92
CA PHE A 24 -10.56 29.90 0.56
C PHE A 24 -9.71 30.83 -0.34
N ASP A 25 -10.00 32.13 -0.30
CA ASP A 25 -9.29 33.15 -1.09
C ASP A 25 -7.80 33.29 -0.74
N GLN A 26 -7.39 32.88 0.47
CA GLN A 26 -5.99 32.95 0.91
C GLN A 26 -5.17 31.72 0.49
N LEU A 27 -5.84 30.63 0.09
CA LEU A 27 -5.20 29.45 -0.49
C LEU A 27 -4.79 29.69 -1.96
N ARG A 28 -5.42 30.67 -2.63
CA ARG A 28 -5.23 31.01 -4.05
C ARG A 28 -4.09 31.98 -4.37
N VAL A 29 -3.22 32.35 -3.43
CA VAL A 29 -2.19 33.37 -3.70
C VAL A 29 -1.01 32.77 -4.47
N SER A 30 -1.21 32.51 -5.77
CA SER A 30 -0.22 32.53 -6.86
C SER A 30 -0.91 32.47 -8.23
N ASN A 31 -1.75 33.46 -8.58
CA ASN A 31 -1.76 34.14 -9.89
C ASN A 31 -2.98 35.08 -10.01
N ASP A 32 -2.70 36.32 -10.38
CA ASP A 32 -3.71 37.36 -10.60
C ASP A 32 -4.61 37.05 -11.81
N LYS A 33 -5.93 36.92 -11.60
CA LYS A 33 -7.03 37.75 -12.17
C LYS A 33 -8.39 37.01 -12.28
N ILE A 34 -9.35 37.45 -11.45
CA ILE A 34 -10.75 37.86 -11.79
C ILE A 34 -11.67 36.79 -12.45
N ASN A 35 -12.76 36.30 -11.84
CA ASN A 35 -14.03 37.02 -11.59
C ASN A 35 -14.87 36.39 -10.47
N VAL A 36 -15.55 37.24 -9.70
CA VAL A 36 -16.46 36.92 -8.58
C VAL A 36 -17.80 36.40 -9.10
N VAL A 37 -18.29 35.29 -8.55
CA VAL A 37 -19.71 34.88 -8.62
C VAL A 37 -20.20 34.65 -7.18
N GLU A 38 -21.31 35.31 -6.82
CA GLU A 38 -21.95 35.25 -5.50
C GLU A 38 -22.42 33.82 -5.14
N PRO A 39 -22.35 33.40 -3.86
CA PRO A 39 -22.81 32.09 -3.45
C PRO A 39 -24.34 32.08 -3.29
N ALA A 40 -25.02 31.35 -4.16
CA ALA A 40 -26.41 30.96 -3.96
C ALA A 40 -26.51 29.93 -2.82
N TYR A 41 -27.44 30.22 -1.91
CA TYR A 41 -27.92 29.42 -0.80
C TYR A 41 -27.96 27.90 -1.06
N VAL A 42 -27.37 27.12 -0.15
CA VAL A 42 -27.85 25.78 0.18
C VAL A 42 -28.03 25.69 1.69
N ASN A 43 -29.25 26.02 2.12
CA ASN A 43 -29.82 25.53 3.37
C ASN A 43 -29.97 24.01 3.27
N ASN A 44 -29.41 23.29 4.24
CA ASN A 44 -30.11 22.22 4.96
C ASN A 44 -29.22 21.76 6.12
N ILE A 45 -29.34 22.49 7.22
CA ILE A 45 -29.13 21.94 8.56
C ILE A 45 -30.48 21.35 8.96
N LEU A 46 -30.50 20.09 9.40
CA LEU A 46 -31.32 19.71 10.55
C LEU A 46 -30.58 18.73 11.48
N PRO A 47 -30.85 18.79 12.80
CA PRO A 47 -29.85 18.62 13.84
C PRO A 47 -30.32 17.63 14.94
N PHE A 48 -29.51 17.56 16.00
CA PHE A 48 -29.86 17.21 17.40
C PHE A 48 -29.93 15.74 17.86
N GLY A 49 -29.26 15.53 18.99
CA GLY A 49 -29.50 14.45 19.95
C GLY A 49 -28.57 14.60 21.17
N SER A 50 -28.87 15.54 22.08
CA SER A 50 -28.24 15.69 23.40
C SER A 50 -29.06 14.93 24.44
N ILE A 51 -28.44 14.02 25.22
CA ILE A 51 -28.94 13.57 26.53
C ILE A 51 -27.77 13.30 27.50
N ASN A 52 -27.69 14.17 28.52
CA ASN A 52 -27.35 14.03 29.94
C ASN A 52 -26.33 12.99 30.48
N ASP A 53 -25.40 13.54 31.27
CA ASP A 53 -24.62 12.89 32.32
C ASP A 53 -25.50 12.18 33.37
N THR A 54 -25.13 10.94 33.74
CA THR A 54 -25.08 10.45 35.13
C THR A 54 -24.24 9.17 35.24
N ASN A 55 -23.20 9.25 36.07
CA ASN A 55 -22.57 8.25 36.94
C ASN A 55 -22.29 6.79 36.53
N ASP A 56 -21.04 6.44 36.86
CA ASP A 56 -20.52 5.19 37.43
C ASP A 56 -20.10 4.04 36.50
N PHE A 57 -18.79 3.76 36.62
CA PHE A 57 -18.13 2.45 36.62
C PHE A 57 -18.71 1.37 35.70
N ASN A 58 -17.98 1.04 34.62
CA ASN A 58 -17.27 -0.24 34.54
C ASN A 58 -16.54 -0.41 33.20
N THR A 59 -15.40 -1.09 33.30
CA THR A 59 -14.74 -1.92 32.27
C THR A 59 -14.46 -1.28 30.92
N THR A 60 -13.17 -0.93 30.76
CA THR A 60 -12.47 -0.89 29.47
C THR A 60 -12.64 -2.23 28.74
N ASN A 61 -13.70 -2.34 27.94
CA ASN A 61 -13.67 -3.22 26.79
C ASN A 61 -12.91 -2.47 25.71
N GLU A 62 -11.65 -2.83 25.54
CA GLU A 62 -10.92 -2.63 24.31
C GLU A 62 -11.62 -3.47 23.23
N GLU A 63 -12.72 -2.96 22.69
CA GLU A 63 -13.19 -3.38 21.38
C GLU A 63 -12.27 -2.68 20.38
N GLU A 64 -11.15 -3.34 20.09
CA GLU A 64 -10.54 -3.24 18.78
C GLU A 64 -11.66 -3.55 17.78
N ASP A 65 -12.18 -2.52 17.09
CA ASP A 65 -12.82 -2.68 15.79
C ASP A 65 -11.73 -3.18 14.80
N HIS A 66 -11.27 -4.40 15.03
CA HIS A 66 -10.89 -5.27 13.95
C HIS A 66 -12.12 -5.34 13.08
N ILE A 67 -12.07 -4.69 11.92
CA ILE A 67 -12.80 -5.18 10.74
C ILE A 67 -12.18 -6.56 10.45
N GLY A 68 -12.55 -7.54 11.28
CA GLY A 68 -12.16 -8.93 11.11
C GLY A 68 -12.84 -9.50 9.88
N PRO A 69 -12.56 -10.77 9.54
CA PRO A 69 -12.97 -11.42 8.30
C PRO A 69 -14.46 -11.76 8.24
N ILE A 70 -15.31 -11.00 8.93
CA ILE A 70 -16.77 -11.16 8.95
C ILE A 70 -17.32 -11.08 7.50
N ASN A 71 -16.76 -10.21 6.66
CA ASN A 71 -17.18 -10.11 5.25
C ASN A 71 -16.82 -11.31 4.38
N LEU A 72 -15.73 -12.04 4.66
CA LEU A 72 -15.35 -13.22 3.86
C LEU A 72 -16.15 -14.45 4.28
N PHE A 73 -16.36 -14.63 5.59
CA PHE A 73 -17.20 -15.66 6.17
C PHE A 73 -18.65 -15.53 5.66
N ASP A 74 -19.19 -14.31 5.65
CA ASP A 74 -20.53 -14.04 5.14
C ASP A 74 -20.63 -14.24 3.62
N SER A 75 -19.58 -13.99 2.83
CA SER A 75 -19.62 -14.25 1.38
C SER A 75 -19.66 -15.73 1.03
N ILE A 76 -19.04 -16.59 1.85
CA ILE A 76 -19.03 -18.05 1.66
C ILE A 76 -20.40 -18.67 2.02
N PHE A 77 -21.10 -18.10 3.01
CA PHE A 77 -22.40 -18.61 3.46
C PHE A 77 -23.63 -17.88 2.88
N ASN A 78 -23.47 -16.74 2.18
CA ASN A 78 -24.56 -16.04 1.51
C ASN A 78 -24.85 -16.51 0.07
N GLN A 79 -24.43 -17.72 -0.30
CA GLN A 79 -24.97 -18.38 -1.50
C GLN A 79 -26.23 -19.16 -1.11
N ASN A 80 -27.36 -18.75 -1.70
CA ASN A 80 -28.66 -19.38 -1.51
C ASN A 80 -28.60 -20.90 -1.76
N ASP A 81 -28.92 -21.70 -0.75
CA ASP A 81 -29.43 -23.09 -0.83
C ASP A 81 -28.63 -24.12 -1.69
N ASP A 82 -27.32 -23.93 -1.88
CA ASP A 82 -26.47 -24.88 -2.61
C ASP A 82 -25.70 -25.83 -1.68
N SER A 83 -25.65 -27.12 -2.03
CA SER A 83 -24.94 -28.16 -1.28
C SER A 83 -23.43 -27.87 -1.17
N ILE A 84 -22.89 -27.78 0.05
CA ILE A 84 -21.45 -27.59 0.30
C ILE A 84 -20.64 -28.76 -0.27
N SER A 85 -19.69 -28.47 -1.15
CA SER A 85 -18.80 -29.47 -1.73
C SER A 85 -17.50 -29.63 -0.93
N ILE A 86 -16.79 -30.75 -1.12
CA ILE A 86 -15.45 -30.98 -0.55
C ILE A 86 -14.46 -29.89 -1.03
N LEU A 87 -14.65 -29.37 -2.24
CA LEU A 87 -13.81 -28.29 -2.77
C LEU A 87 -13.99 -26.99 -1.98
N ASP A 88 -15.21 -26.67 -1.55
CA ASP A 88 -15.49 -25.46 -0.77
C ASP A 88 -14.82 -25.53 0.61
N ILE A 89 -14.76 -26.73 1.17
CA ILE A 89 -14.07 -26.98 2.44
C ILE A 89 -12.55 -26.88 2.25
N LYS A 90 -11.99 -27.40 1.15
CA LYS A 90 -10.58 -27.21 0.82
C LYS A 90 -10.23 -25.73 0.68
N LYS A 91 -11.06 -24.97 -0.03
CA LYS A 91 -10.90 -23.52 -0.20
C LYS A 91 -10.96 -22.80 1.15
N SER A 92 -11.96 -23.10 1.97
CA SER A 92 -12.12 -22.51 3.30
C SER A 92 -10.92 -22.79 4.21
N PHE A 93 -10.42 -24.02 4.20
CA PHE A 93 -9.24 -24.40 4.97
C PHE A 93 -7.97 -23.73 4.45
N ALA A 94 -7.80 -23.64 3.13
CA ALA A 94 -6.66 -22.93 2.53
C ALA A 94 -6.68 -21.43 2.85
N LEU A 95 -7.85 -20.77 2.85
CA LEU A 95 -8.02 -19.39 3.29
C LEU A 95 -7.66 -19.21 4.77
N PHE A 96 -8.12 -20.12 5.63
CA PHE A 96 -7.72 -20.13 7.04
C PHE A 96 -6.20 -20.21 7.21
N MET A 97 -5.53 -21.07 6.43
CA MET A 97 -4.08 -21.21 6.44
C MET A 97 -3.36 -19.94 5.93
N LEU A 98 -3.86 -19.33 4.85
CA LEU A 98 -3.37 -18.05 4.35
C LEU A 98 -3.51 -16.96 5.41
N GLN A 99 -4.62 -16.92 6.12
CA GLN A 99 -4.86 -15.94 7.17
C GLN A 99 -3.87 -16.11 8.33
N LEU A 100 -3.68 -17.33 8.82
CA LEU A 100 -2.67 -17.64 9.84
C LEU A 100 -1.26 -17.22 9.42
N ARG A 101 -0.92 -17.43 8.15
CA ARG A 101 0.42 -17.17 7.62
C ARG A 101 0.68 -15.70 7.33
N GLU A 102 -0.24 -15.02 6.67
CA GLU A 102 0.00 -13.69 6.09
C GLU A 102 -0.55 -12.57 6.97
N GLU A 103 -1.65 -12.80 7.70
CA GLU A 103 -2.23 -11.81 8.63
C GLU A 103 -1.65 -11.96 10.03
N TYR A 104 -1.59 -13.20 10.54
CA TYR A 104 -1.10 -13.48 11.89
C TYR A 104 0.39 -13.85 11.97
N LEU A 105 1.08 -13.93 10.82
CA LEU A 105 2.52 -14.21 10.72
C LEU A 105 2.97 -15.46 11.49
N VAL A 106 2.08 -16.47 11.57
CA VAL A 106 2.33 -17.70 12.32
C VAL A 106 3.38 -18.54 11.60
N PRO A 107 4.42 -19.04 12.28
CA PRO A 107 5.43 -19.89 11.64
C PRO A 107 4.82 -21.15 11.02
N ASN A 108 5.30 -21.53 9.82
CA ASN A 108 4.82 -22.73 9.11
C ASN A 108 4.86 -24.01 9.97
N THR A 109 5.84 -24.14 10.87
CA THR A 109 5.92 -25.27 11.81
C THR A 109 4.71 -25.34 12.76
N THR A 110 4.27 -24.18 13.24
CA THR A 110 3.08 -24.04 14.10
C THR A 110 1.82 -24.27 13.30
N ILE A 111 1.72 -23.73 12.09
CA ILE A 111 0.56 -23.94 11.19
C ILE A 111 0.38 -25.44 10.89
N ASN A 112 1.47 -26.17 10.65
CA ASN A 112 1.41 -27.62 10.44
C ASN A 112 0.90 -28.36 11.69
N SER A 113 1.29 -27.91 12.89
CA SER A 113 0.77 -28.46 14.14
C SER A 113 -0.73 -28.18 14.31
N ILE A 114 -1.17 -26.95 14.02
CA ILE A 114 -2.59 -26.56 14.04
C ILE A 114 -3.39 -27.47 13.09
N SER A 115 -2.91 -27.64 11.87
CA SER A 115 -3.52 -28.53 10.87
C SER A 115 -3.65 -29.96 11.40
N THR A 116 -2.59 -30.48 12.03
CA THR A 116 -2.57 -31.83 12.62
C THR A 116 -3.59 -31.97 13.75
N TYR A 117 -3.72 -30.96 14.62
CA TYR A 117 -4.71 -30.98 15.70
C TYR A 117 -6.14 -30.89 15.18
N ILE A 118 -6.39 -30.13 14.11
CA ILE A 118 -7.71 -30.07 13.45
C ILE A 118 -8.09 -31.44 12.89
N VAL A 119 -7.19 -32.10 12.16
CA VAL A 119 -7.43 -33.47 11.65
C VAL A 119 -7.66 -34.46 12.80
N THR A 120 -6.90 -34.35 13.88
CA THR A 120 -7.09 -35.19 15.07
C THR A 120 -8.47 -34.97 15.71
N LEU A 121 -8.93 -33.72 15.80
CA LEU A 121 -10.26 -33.38 16.31
C LEU A 121 -11.37 -33.96 15.42
N LEU A 122 -11.22 -33.89 14.10
CA LEU A 122 -12.17 -34.50 13.16
C LEU A 122 -12.27 -36.01 13.35
N HIS A 123 -11.15 -36.70 13.56
CA HIS A 123 -11.15 -38.13 13.88
C HIS A 123 -11.79 -38.44 15.25
N HIS A 124 -11.59 -37.60 16.27
CA HIS A 124 -12.28 -37.76 17.55
C HIS A 124 -13.80 -37.57 17.41
N LEU A 125 -14.25 -36.59 16.63
CA LEU A 125 -15.67 -36.38 16.33
C LEU A 125 -16.26 -37.59 15.59
N GLN A 126 -15.54 -38.14 14.62
CA GLN A 126 -15.93 -39.38 13.95
C GLN A 126 -16.14 -40.52 14.94
N SER A 127 -15.19 -40.75 15.86
CA SER A 127 -15.31 -41.79 16.87
C SER A 127 -16.48 -41.55 17.83
N LEU A 128 -16.77 -40.30 18.18
CA LEU A 128 -17.93 -39.95 19.00
C LEU A 128 -19.25 -40.23 18.28
N PHE A 129 -19.37 -39.91 16.99
CA PHE A 129 -20.56 -40.25 16.19
C PHE A 129 -20.76 -41.77 16.13
N GLU A 130 -19.69 -42.53 15.93
CA GLU A 130 -19.73 -44.00 15.96
C GLU A 130 -20.24 -44.52 17.32
N GLN A 131 -19.72 -43.99 18.43
CA GLN A 131 -20.15 -44.40 19.77
C GLN A 131 -21.62 -44.06 20.07
N GLN A 132 -22.09 -42.88 19.66
CA GLN A 132 -23.47 -42.44 19.92
C GLN A 132 -24.49 -43.27 19.13
N ILE A 133 -24.21 -43.61 17.87
CA ILE A 133 -25.13 -44.40 17.05
C ILE A 133 -25.15 -45.86 17.54
N MET A 134 -24.00 -46.46 17.87
CA MET A 134 -23.93 -47.81 18.46
C MET A 134 -24.71 -47.93 19.78
N ARG A 135 -24.72 -46.88 20.61
CA ARG A 135 -25.55 -46.82 21.83
C ARG A 135 -27.05 -46.71 21.52
N ASN A 136 -27.43 -46.00 20.46
CA ASN A 136 -28.82 -45.83 20.07
C ASN A 136 -29.42 -47.12 19.45
N ASP A 137 -28.66 -47.87 18.65
CA ASP A 137 -29.09 -49.18 18.13
C ASP A 137 -29.25 -50.22 19.25
N PHE A 138 -28.36 -50.20 20.24
CA PHE A 138 -28.46 -51.08 21.42
C PHE A 138 -29.68 -50.75 22.29
N ASN A 139 -30.02 -49.46 22.46
CA ASN A 139 -31.21 -49.05 23.20
C ASN A 139 -32.52 -49.30 22.42
N ALA A 140 -32.50 -49.24 21.08
CA ALA A 140 -33.66 -49.57 20.23
C ALA A 140 -33.97 -51.08 20.21
N THR A 141 -32.93 -51.92 20.28
CA THR A 141 -33.06 -53.39 20.38
C THR A 141 -33.36 -53.86 21.81
N GLY A 142 -32.94 -53.12 22.84
CA GLY A 142 -33.25 -53.40 24.24
C GLY A 142 -34.70 -53.12 24.68
N ASN A 143 -35.43 -52.24 23.98
CA ASN A 143 -36.79 -51.81 24.37
C ASN A 143 -37.93 -52.32 23.47
N ASN A 144 -37.66 -53.16 22.45
CA ASN A 144 -38.70 -53.73 21.61
C ASN A 144 -38.74 -55.26 21.69
N LEU A 145 -39.23 -55.75 22.84
CA LEU A 145 -39.86 -57.07 22.95
C LEU A 145 -41.39 -56.94 23.06
N SER A 146 -42.01 -56.08 22.25
CA SER A 146 -43.44 -56.16 21.85
C SER A 146 -43.90 -54.90 21.13
N SER A 147 -43.94 -54.93 19.79
CA SER A 147 -45.06 -54.45 18.97
C SER A 147 -44.64 -54.34 17.50
N LYS A 148 -45.58 -54.64 16.60
CA LYS A 148 -45.43 -54.63 15.15
C LYS A 148 -45.07 -53.23 14.63
N PRO A 149 -44.32 -53.11 13.51
CA PRO A 149 -44.05 -51.81 12.92
C PRO A 149 -45.30 -51.32 12.18
N THR A 150 -45.94 -50.27 12.68
CA THR A 150 -46.81 -49.41 11.89
C THR A 150 -45.95 -48.35 11.22
N SER A 151 -46.09 -48.27 9.90
CA SER A 151 -45.59 -47.21 9.03
C SER A 151 -45.94 -45.82 9.55
N ASP A 152 -44.90 -44.98 9.66
CA ASP A 152 -44.89 -43.50 9.59
C ASP A 152 -43.96 -42.89 10.65
N SER A 153 -42.66 -43.04 10.42
CA SER A 153 -41.68 -42.03 10.81
C SER A 153 -40.44 -42.22 9.93
N THR A 154 -40.36 -41.47 8.85
CA THR A 154 -39.13 -41.24 8.08
C THR A 154 -38.13 -40.48 8.95
N LYS A 155 -37.54 -41.15 9.95
CA LYS A 155 -36.27 -40.73 10.52
C LYS A 155 -35.20 -41.21 9.55
N ALA A 156 -34.66 -40.30 8.74
CA ALA A 156 -33.46 -40.57 7.96
C ALA A 156 -32.35 -40.95 8.96
N TYR A 157 -32.09 -42.24 9.12
CA TYR A 157 -30.89 -42.71 9.79
C TYR A 157 -29.72 -42.31 8.89
N LEU A 158 -28.82 -41.45 9.39
CA LEU A 158 -27.55 -41.22 8.72
C LEU A 158 -26.85 -42.58 8.61
N ASP A 159 -26.62 -43.03 7.38
CA ASP A 159 -25.82 -44.22 7.14
C ASP A 159 -24.40 -43.99 7.68
N ILE A 160 -23.98 -44.83 8.62
CA ILE A 160 -22.68 -44.74 9.31
C ILE A 160 -21.55 -44.78 8.28
N ASP A 161 -21.70 -45.59 7.23
CA ASP A 161 -20.68 -45.72 6.20
C ASP A 161 -20.58 -44.44 5.37
N THR A 162 -21.72 -43.79 5.10
CA THR A 162 -21.76 -42.46 4.49
C THR A 162 -21.09 -41.41 5.37
N ALA A 163 -21.40 -41.35 6.68
CA ALA A 163 -20.78 -40.39 7.61
C ALA A 163 -19.26 -40.57 7.73
N LYS A 164 -18.81 -41.82 7.86
CA LYS A 164 -17.37 -42.18 7.90
C LYS A 164 -16.68 -41.78 6.61
N LYS A 165 -17.29 -42.08 5.47
CA LYS A 165 -16.75 -41.73 4.16
C LYS A 165 -16.59 -40.22 4.05
N THR A 166 -17.61 -39.45 4.41
CA THR A 166 -17.56 -37.99 4.40
C THR A 166 -16.46 -37.46 5.31
N ILE A 167 -16.33 -37.92 6.57
CA ILE A 167 -15.29 -37.43 7.48
C ILE A 167 -13.88 -37.81 6.99
N ASN A 168 -13.69 -39.02 6.47
CA ASN A 168 -12.41 -39.42 5.89
C ASN A 168 -12.04 -38.57 4.67
N GLU A 169 -13.01 -38.24 3.81
CA GLU A 169 -12.84 -37.32 2.69
C GLU A 169 -12.48 -35.90 3.17
N LEU A 170 -13.06 -35.43 4.28
CA LEU A 170 -12.72 -34.15 4.92
C LEU A 170 -11.30 -34.14 5.48
N CYS A 171 -10.91 -35.16 6.24
CA CYS A 171 -9.56 -35.29 6.77
C CYS A 171 -8.55 -35.31 5.62
N TYR A 172 -8.80 -36.12 4.59
CA TYR A 172 -7.95 -36.16 3.40
C TYR A 172 -7.88 -34.80 2.71
N ALA A 173 -9.00 -34.09 2.60
CA ALA A 173 -9.04 -32.76 2.00
C ALA A 173 -8.15 -31.76 2.75
N VAL A 174 -8.27 -31.69 4.08
CA VAL A 174 -7.44 -30.84 4.95
C VAL A 174 -5.96 -31.21 4.84
N GLU A 175 -5.65 -32.50 4.97
CA GLU A 175 -4.28 -33.00 4.89
C GLU A 175 -3.62 -32.71 3.54
N THR A 176 -4.34 -32.85 2.43
CA THR A 176 -3.78 -32.58 1.08
C THR A 176 -3.36 -31.13 0.91
N VAL A 177 -4.07 -30.18 1.52
CA VAL A 177 -3.75 -28.75 1.46
C VAL A 177 -2.56 -28.41 2.36
N SER A 178 -2.47 -29.02 3.55
CA SER A 178 -1.41 -28.73 4.53
C SER A 178 -0.14 -29.58 4.40
N ARG A 179 -0.07 -30.50 3.42
CA ARG A 179 0.97 -31.54 3.39
C ARG A 179 2.38 -30.99 3.16
N ASN A 180 2.52 -30.05 2.23
CA ASN A 180 3.77 -29.36 1.93
C ASN A 180 3.52 -28.05 1.17
N GLU A 181 4.51 -27.18 1.20
CA GLU A 181 4.47 -25.85 0.58
C GLU A 181 4.16 -25.90 -0.93
N TYR A 182 4.69 -26.90 -1.64
CA TYR A 182 4.48 -27.02 -3.09
C TYR A 182 3.01 -27.30 -3.44
N GLN A 183 2.37 -28.26 -2.76
CA GLN A 183 0.96 -28.57 -2.96
C GLN A 183 0.05 -27.43 -2.53
N PHE A 184 0.39 -26.74 -1.44
CA PHE A 184 -0.33 -25.56 -0.99
C PHE A 184 -0.26 -24.42 -2.02
N GLN A 185 0.93 -24.11 -2.54
CA GLN A 185 1.11 -23.09 -3.58
C GLN A 185 0.36 -23.47 -4.86
N GLN A 186 0.46 -24.73 -5.31
CA GLN A 186 -0.28 -25.20 -6.47
C GLN A 186 -1.80 -25.04 -6.29
N PHE A 187 -2.32 -25.37 -5.11
CA PHE A 187 -3.73 -25.16 -4.78
C PHE A 187 -4.11 -23.67 -4.84
N CYS A 188 -3.23 -22.78 -4.37
CA CYS A 188 -3.44 -21.33 -4.45
C CYS A 188 -3.40 -20.81 -5.90
N GLU A 189 -2.50 -21.33 -6.73
CA GLU A 189 -2.43 -20.97 -8.16
C GLU A 189 -3.70 -21.37 -8.92
N GLU A 190 -4.27 -22.52 -8.56
CA GLU A 190 -5.49 -23.09 -9.17
C GLU A 190 -6.78 -22.39 -8.69
N HIS A 191 -6.85 -21.94 -7.44
CA HIS A 191 -8.11 -21.50 -6.83
C HIS A 191 -8.16 -20.08 -6.27
N PHE A 192 -7.02 -19.41 -6.06
CA PHE A 192 -6.95 -18.07 -5.47
C PHE A 192 -6.23 -17.05 -6.36
N PHE A 193 -6.12 -17.31 -7.67
CA PHE A 193 -5.41 -16.45 -8.63
C PHE A 193 -3.99 -16.09 -8.19
N TYR A 194 -3.39 -16.91 -7.31
CA TYR A 194 -2.01 -16.71 -6.87
C TYR A 194 -1.06 -16.97 -8.03
N ARG A 195 -0.01 -16.18 -8.12
CA ARG A 195 1.02 -16.29 -9.16
C ARG A 195 2.40 -16.18 -8.52
N PRO A 196 3.23 -17.23 -8.63
CA PRO A 196 4.51 -17.25 -7.95
C PRO A 196 5.49 -16.26 -8.59
N PRO A 197 6.44 -15.71 -7.81
CA PRO A 197 7.48 -14.85 -8.34
C PRO A 197 8.38 -15.62 -9.32
N LYS A 198 8.75 -14.96 -10.42
CA LYS A 198 9.68 -15.44 -11.44
C LYS A 198 11.11 -15.12 -11.02
N GLU A 199 12.00 -16.11 -11.03
CA GLU A 199 13.42 -15.94 -10.70
C GLU A 199 14.16 -15.31 -11.90
N ILE A 200 14.97 -14.29 -11.63
CA ILE A 200 15.86 -13.63 -12.58
C ILE A 200 17.31 -13.97 -12.20
N THR A 201 18.04 -14.59 -13.12
CA THR A 201 19.47 -14.82 -12.95
C THR A 201 20.26 -13.58 -13.35
N LEU A 202 21.02 -13.02 -12.41
CA LEU A 202 21.79 -11.78 -12.60
C LEU A 202 23.28 -12.02 -12.86
N SER A 203 23.82 -13.12 -12.34
CA SER A 203 25.21 -13.52 -12.52
C SER A 203 25.50 -13.95 -13.95
N ASN A 204 26.74 -13.74 -14.41
CA ASN A 204 27.20 -14.32 -15.67
C ASN A 204 27.43 -15.83 -15.54
N PRO A 205 27.45 -16.59 -16.67
CA PRO A 205 27.84 -17.99 -16.65
C PRO A 205 29.23 -18.18 -16.02
N GLY A 206 29.32 -19.03 -14.98
CA GLY A 206 30.57 -19.31 -14.26
C GLY A 206 30.84 -18.44 -13.03
N GLU A 207 30.04 -17.41 -12.78
CA GLU A 207 30.08 -16.64 -11.53
C GLU A 207 29.24 -17.31 -10.43
N THR A 208 29.43 -16.87 -9.18
CA THR A 208 28.53 -17.25 -8.08
C THR A 208 27.10 -16.82 -8.41
N LYS A 209 26.14 -17.73 -8.27
CA LYS A 209 24.74 -17.48 -8.64
C LYS A 209 24.18 -16.31 -7.85
N GLN A 210 23.81 -15.24 -8.55
CA GLN A 210 23.08 -14.11 -7.98
C GLN A 210 21.70 -14.06 -8.60
N VAL A 211 20.66 -13.96 -7.76
CA VAL A 211 19.27 -14.00 -8.19
C VAL A 211 18.51 -12.75 -7.73
N ALA A 212 17.51 -12.39 -8.51
CA ALA A 212 16.45 -11.47 -8.13
C ALA A 212 15.10 -12.15 -8.42
N TYR A 213 14.03 -11.55 -7.92
CA TYR A 213 12.68 -12.06 -8.10
C TYR A 213 11.78 -10.98 -8.69
N TYR A 214 10.85 -11.39 -9.54
CA TYR A 214 9.89 -10.52 -10.22
C TYR A 214 8.49 -11.10 -10.14
N VAL A 215 7.51 -10.30 -9.74
CA VAL A 215 6.09 -10.64 -9.72
C VAL A 215 5.43 -10.00 -10.95
N PRO A 216 4.75 -10.78 -11.81
CA PRO A 216 4.09 -10.24 -13.01
C PRO A 216 3.03 -9.18 -12.68
N ILE A 217 3.21 -7.97 -13.21
CA ILE A 217 2.31 -6.84 -12.94
C ILE A 217 0.95 -7.07 -13.59
N ASP A 218 0.94 -7.55 -14.84
CA ASP A 218 -0.30 -7.83 -15.57
C ASP A 218 -1.18 -8.89 -14.90
N GLU A 219 -0.58 -9.94 -14.35
CA GLU A 219 -1.31 -10.97 -13.61
C GLU A 219 -1.86 -10.44 -12.28
N THR A 220 -1.10 -9.59 -11.59
CA THR A 220 -1.54 -8.93 -10.35
C THR A 220 -2.69 -7.96 -10.62
N ILE A 221 -2.60 -7.13 -11.67
CA ILE A 221 -3.67 -6.21 -12.08
C ILE A 221 -4.94 -6.96 -12.47
N LYS A 222 -4.83 -8.09 -13.18
CA LYS A 222 -6.00 -8.94 -13.50
C LYS A 222 -6.71 -9.39 -12.24
N SER A 223 -5.97 -9.79 -11.21
CA SER A 223 -6.53 -10.20 -9.92
C SER A 223 -7.24 -9.05 -9.20
N ILE A 224 -6.62 -7.86 -9.16
CA ILE A 224 -7.19 -6.66 -8.52
C ILE A 224 -8.49 -6.21 -9.21
N LEU A 225 -8.50 -6.22 -10.55
CA LEU A 225 -9.60 -5.71 -11.35
C LEU A 225 -10.63 -6.80 -11.72
N ASP A 226 -10.48 -8.03 -11.23
CA ASP A 226 -11.45 -9.12 -11.48
C ASP A 226 -12.84 -8.77 -10.90
N ASN A 227 -12.90 -7.90 -9.89
CA ASN A 227 -14.13 -7.39 -9.33
C ASN A 227 -14.63 -6.14 -10.07
N ASP A 228 -15.78 -6.26 -10.76
CA ASP A 228 -16.42 -5.16 -11.48
C ASP A 228 -16.71 -3.93 -10.59
N HIS A 229 -17.00 -4.13 -9.31
CA HIS A 229 -17.23 -3.02 -8.37
C HIS A 229 -15.98 -2.15 -8.18
N VAL A 230 -14.79 -2.76 -8.16
CA VAL A 230 -13.51 -2.04 -8.06
C VAL A 230 -13.29 -1.22 -9.33
N ILE A 231 -13.57 -1.80 -10.50
CA ILE A 231 -13.48 -1.08 -11.77
C ILE A 231 -14.43 0.12 -11.77
N ASP A 232 -15.68 -0.07 -11.37
CA ASP A 232 -16.69 0.99 -11.37
C ASP A 232 -16.30 2.13 -10.41
N GLN A 233 -15.79 1.81 -9.21
CA GLN A 233 -15.25 2.81 -8.27
C GLN A 233 -14.09 3.61 -8.85
N ILE A 234 -13.15 2.94 -9.53
CA ILE A 234 -12.02 3.61 -10.19
C ILE A 234 -12.52 4.56 -11.30
N LEU A 235 -13.43 4.10 -12.14
CA LEU A 235 -13.99 4.92 -13.23
C LEU A 235 -14.76 6.13 -12.71
N ASP A 236 -15.55 5.96 -11.66
CA ASP A 236 -16.29 7.06 -11.04
C ASP A 236 -15.36 8.06 -10.35
N ASN A 237 -14.28 7.59 -9.71
CA ASN A 237 -13.24 8.46 -9.18
C ASN A 237 -12.55 9.27 -10.29
N ILE A 238 -12.24 8.66 -11.43
CA ILE A 238 -11.65 9.38 -12.59
C ILE A 238 -12.61 10.49 -13.08
N LYS A 239 -13.90 10.18 -13.26
CA LYS A 239 -14.90 11.18 -13.66
C LYS A 239 -14.99 12.32 -12.64
N TYR A 240 -15.05 11.98 -11.35
CA TYR A 240 -15.07 12.96 -10.27
C TYR A 240 -13.85 13.89 -10.30
N GLN A 241 -12.65 13.32 -10.50
CA GLN A 241 -11.41 14.10 -10.59
C GLN A 241 -11.43 15.05 -11.80
N GLN A 242 -11.90 14.58 -12.95
CA GLN A 242 -12.03 15.39 -14.17
C GLN A 242 -13.02 16.55 -13.97
N GLU A 243 -14.20 16.30 -13.39
CA GLU A 243 -15.20 17.34 -13.12
C GLU A 243 -14.69 18.41 -12.14
N LYS A 244 -13.91 18.03 -11.12
CA LYS A 244 -13.42 18.95 -10.09
C LYS A 244 -12.34 19.91 -10.59
N VAL A 245 -11.47 19.48 -11.51
CA VAL A 245 -10.44 20.36 -12.09
C VAL A 245 -11.07 21.53 -12.84
N PHE A 246 -12.20 21.32 -13.52
CA PHE A 246 -12.92 22.42 -14.18
C PHE A 246 -13.43 23.50 -13.21
N ILE A 247 -13.53 23.18 -11.91
CA ILE A 247 -14.02 24.09 -10.88
C ILE A 247 -12.87 24.83 -10.19
N ASP A 248 -11.71 24.17 -10.02
CA ASP A 248 -10.55 24.76 -9.34
C ASP A 248 -9.22 24.28 -9.95
N GLU A 249 -8.66 25.09 -10.85
CA GLU A 249 -7.39 24.80 -11.54
C GLU A 249 -6.16 24.88 -10.61
N ASP A 250 -6.32 25.43 -9.39
CA ASP A 250 -5.24 25.50 -8.39
C ASP A 250 -5.01 24.15 -7.67
N LEU A 251 -5.92 23.18 -7.83
CA LEU A 251 -5.86 21.89 -7.15
C LEU A 251 -5.49 20.75 -8.11
N MET A 252 -4.44 20.01 -7.75
CA MET A 252 -4.00 18.85 -8.52
C MET A 252 -4.58 17.57 -7.91
N PHE A 253 -5.66 17.04 -8.51
CA PHE A 253 -6.32 15.80 -8.04
C PHE A 253 -5.70 14.51 -8.59
N SER A 254 -4.93 14.59 -9.68
CA SER A 254 -4.27 13.47 -10.35
C SER A 254 -2.93 13.94 -10.90
N PHE A 255 -1.98 13.04 -11.05
CA PHE A 255 -0.72 13.33 -11.75
C PHE A 255 -0.96 13.87 -13.16
N ARG A 256 -2.06 13.47 -13.84
CA ARG A 256 -2.45 13.99 -15.16
C ARG A 256 -2.58 15.50 -15.22
N HIS A 257 -3.01 16.13 -14.13
CA HIS A 257 -3.23 17.57 -14.07
C HIS A 257 -1.91 18.36 -13.93
N GLY A 258 -0.80 17.69 -13.61
CA GLY A 258 0.51 18.31 -13.55
C GLY A 258 1.11 18.55 -14.93
N HIS A 259 2.07 19.46 -15.03
CA HIS A 259 2.77 19.78 -16.29
C HIS A 259 3.34 18.54 -17.01
N PHE A 260 3.80 17.55 -16.25
CA PHE A 260 4.32 16.31 -16.81
C PHE A 260 3.21 15.32 -17.17
N GLY A 261 2.03 15.40 -16.53
CA GLY A 261 0.89 14.51 -16.73
C GLY A 261 0.22 14.60 -18.09
N ASN A 262 0.30 15.78 -18.75
CA ASN A 262 -0.28 16.05 -20.08
C ASN A 262 0.20 15.10 -21.20
N ARG A 263 1.25 14.32 -20.96
CA ARG A 263 1.76 13.32 -21.91
C ARG A 263 1.02 11.98 -21.84
N ILE A 264 0.17 11.79 -20.84
CA ILE A 264 -0.50 10.52 -20.55
C ILE A 264 -1.93 10.59 -21.10
N ASP A 265 -2.41 9.46 -21.62
CA ASP A 265 -3.78 9.32 -22.09
C ASP A 265 -4.80 9.46 -20.94
N ASP A 266 -5.90 10.16 -21.21
CA ASP A 266 -6.93 10.44 -20.20
C ASP A 266 -7.74 9.19 -19.82
N ASN A 267 -7.75 8.16 -20.69
CA ASN A 267 -8.57 6.97 -20.51
C ASN A 267 -7.77 5.75 -20.02
N SER A 268 -6.44 5.86 -19.89
CA SER A 268 -5.60 4.78 -19.40
C SER A 268 -5.47 4.81 -17.88
N LEU A 269 -5.44 3.67 -17.19
CA LEU A 269 -5.14 3.62 -15.76
C LEU A 269 -3.65 3.86 -15.51
N LEU A 270 -3.32 4.65 -14.49
CA LEU A 270 -1.98 5.05 -14.13
C LEU A 270 -1.32 4.03 -13.21
N ILE A 271 -0.14 3.58 -13.61
CA ILE A 271 0.74 2.74 -12.81
C ILE A 271 1.88 3.61 -12.29
N GLN A 272 1.89 3.82 -10.97
CA GLN A 272 3.02 4.41 -10.25
C GLN A 272 3.93 3.28 -9.78
N LEU A 273 5.24 3.44 -9.98
CA LEU A 273 6.25 2.60 -9.36
C LEU A 273 6.84 3.29 -8.13
N TYR A 274 7.21 2.51 -7.13
CA TYR A 274 7.93 2.97 -5.95
C TYR A 274 9.12 2.06 -5.68
N ILE A 275 10.26 2.62 -5.27
CA ILE A 275 11.45 1.86 -4.90
C ILE A 275 11.92 2.25 -3.50
N ASP A 276 12.22 1.24 -2.70
CA ASP A 276 12.71 1.41 -1.34
C ASP A 276 13.75 0.34 -0.98
N ASP A 277 14.63 0.69 -0.03
CA ASP A 277 15.73 -0.13 0.43
C ASP A 277 15.46 -0.61 1.86
N ILE A 278 15.14 -1.89 2.04
CA ILE A 278 14.95 -2.48 3.37
C ILE A 278 16.24 -3.12 3.90
N GLY A 279 16.54 -2.92 5.19
CA GLY A 279 17.66 -3.58 5.88
C GLY A 279 17.20 -4.86 6.57
N LEU A 280 17.72 -6.03 6.15
CA LEU A 280 17.30 -7.32 6.72
C LEU A 280 17.95 -7.68 8.06
N THR A 281 19.03 -6.99 8.46
CA THR A 281 19.77 -7.33 9.69
C THR A 281 19.39 -6.46 10.88
N ASN A 282 19.50 -7.05 12.08
CA ASN A 282 19.18 -6.42 13.37
C ASN A 282 19.78 -4.99 13.44
N PRO A 283 18.95 -3.95 13.65
CA PRO A 283 19.34 -2.54 13.51
C PRO A 283 20.41 -2.04 14.50
N ILE A 284 20.98 -2.92 15.32
CA ILE A 284 21.87 -2.63 16.46
C ILE A 284 23.36 -2.86 16.12
N ASP A 285 23.72 -3.65 15.11
CA ASP A 285 25.11 -4.10 14.90
C ASP A 285 25.87 -3.33 13.79
N CYS A 286 27.20 -3.33 13.88
CA CYS A 286 28.15 -2.61 13.02
C CYS A 286 28.19 -3.05 11.55
N LYS A 287 27.38 -4.05 11.15
CA LYS A 287 27.18 -4.54 9.77
C LYS A 287 25.80 -4.21 9.19
N LYS A 288 25.06 -3.26 9.79
CA LYS A 288 23.71 -2.82 9.41
C LYS A 288 23.49 -2.50 7.92
N HIS A 289 24.56 -2.20 7.17
CA HIS A 289 24.50 -1.82 5.75
C HIS A 289 24.85 -2.93 4.76
N ASN A 290 25.23 -4.13 5.22
CA ASN A 290 25.77 -5.17 4.33
C ASN A 290 24.70 -6.00 3.62
N HIS A 291 23.47 -6.03 4.15
CA HIS A 291 22.37 -6.86 3.63
C HIS A 291 21.11 -6.02 3.43
N LYS A 292 21.23 -5.02 2.55
CA LYS A 292 20.09 -4.26 2.06
C LYS A 292 19.45 -4.94 0.85
N MET A 293 18.12 -4.97 0.84
CA MET A 293 17.31 -5.41 -0.27
C MET A 293 16.59 -4.22 -0.87
N CYS A 294 16.69 -4.08 -2.19
CA CYS A 294 15.91 -3.15 -2.97
C CYS A 294 14.59 -3.81 -3.33
N MET A 295 13.50 -3.14 -2.98
CA MET A 295 12.14 -3.54 -3.28
C MET A 295 11.55 -2.56 -4.28
N VAL A 296 10.90 -3.09 -5.32
CA VAL A 296 10.13 -2.32 -6.30
C VAL A 296 8.66 -2.68 -6.12
N TYR A 297 7.82 -1.67 -5.95
CA TYR A 297 6.38 -1.78 -5.79
C TYR A 297 5.65 -1.06 -6.91
N PHE A 298 4.38 -1.39 -7.11
CA PHE A 298 3.47 -0.60 -7.92
C PHE A 298 2.15 -0.34 -7.18
N SER A 299 1.52 0.78 -7.55
CA SER A 299 0.16 1.13 -7.14
C SER A 299 -0.60 1.72 -8.33
N LEU A 300 -1.91 1.58 -8.33
CA LEU A 300 -2.79 2.22 -9.30
C LEU A 300 -3.21 3.60 -8.76
N GLU A 301 -2.80 4.69 -9.41
CA GLU A 301 -3.10 6.05 -8.91
C GLU A 301 -4.59 6.43 -9.06
N ASN A 302 -5.37 5.66 -9.81
CA ASN A 302 -6.79 5.96 -10.04
C ASN A 302 -7.73 5.35 -8.99
N ILE A 303 -7.19 4.58 -8.05
CA ILE A 303 -7.93 4.15 -6.87
C ILE A 303 -8.35 5.40 -6.06
N PRO A 304 -9.54 5.43 -5.44
CA PRO A 304 -9.95 6.55 -4.59
C PRO A 304 -8.94 6.88 -3.50
N ASN A 305 -8.73 8.18 -3.24
CA ASN A 305 -7.65 8.65 -2.36
C ASN A 305 -7.71 8.11 -0.93
N GLU A 306 -8.88 7.76 -0.43
CA GLU A 306 -9.06 7.13 0.88
C GLU A 306 -8.44 5.73 1.00
N HIS A 307 -8.20 5.06 -0.13
CA HIS A 307 -7.62 3.72 -0.19
C HIS A 307 -6.14 3.71 -0.58
N CYS A 308 -5.63 4.79 -1.17
CA CYS A 308 -4.26 4.87 -1.69
C CYS A 308 -3.16 4.68 -0.63
N SER A 309 -3.45 4.97 0.65
CA SER A 309 -2.50 4.77 1.75
C SER A 309 -2.60 3.39 2.41
N GLN A 310 -3.55 2.55 2.00
CA GLN A 310 -3.70 1.20 2.55
C GLN A 310 -2.67 0.26 1.90
N LEU A 311 -1.98 -0.54 2.73
CA LEU A 311 -0.94 -1.47 2.26
C LEU A 311 -1.48 -2.49 1.24
N GLU A 312 -2.78 -2.79 1.29
CA GLU A 312 -3.47 -3.68 0.36
C GLU A 312 -3.43 -3.19 -1.11
N HIS A 313 -3.21 -1.89 -1.34
CA HIS A 313 -3.11 -1.29 -2.68
C HIS A 313 -1.65 -0.98 -3.10
N ILE A 314 -0.67 -1.52 -2.37
CA ILE A 314 0.76 -1.38 -2.67
C ILE A 314 1.33 -2.77 -2.94
N HIS A 315 1.57 -3.06 -4.21
CA HIS A 315 1.88 -4.41 -4.65
C HIS A 315 3.36 -4.56 -4.99
N LEU A 316 3.99 -5.62 -4.48
CA LEU A 316 5.38 -5.92 -4.79
C LEU A 316 5.54 -6.37 -6.25
N VAL A 317 6.51 -5.80 -6.95
CA VAL A 317 6.89 -6.14 -8.33
C VAL A 317 8.24 -6.84 -8.38
N GLY A 318 9.21 -6.41 -7.59
CA GLY A 318 10.57 -6.89 -7.75
C GLY A 318 11.40 -6.82 -6.48
N ILE A 319 12.26 -7.82 -6.29
CA ILE A 319 13.20 -7.91 -5.17
C ILE A 319 14.59 -8.20 -5.69
N CYS A 320 15.57 -7.40 -5.30
CA CYS A 320 16.99 -7.71 -5.50
C CYS A 320 17.85 -7.19 -4.33
N THR A 321 19.10 -7.64 -4.20
CA THR A 321 20.03 -7.01 -3.24
C THR A 321 20.41 -5.60 -3.72
N SER A 322 20.37 -4.58 -2.87
CA SER A 322 20.55 -3.17 -3.27
C SER A 322 21.88 -2.88 -3.98
N GLY A 323 22.92 -3.67 -3.70
CA GLY A 323 24.22 -3.55 -4.37
C GLY A 323 24.15 -3.75 -5.89
N ILE A 324 23.16 -4.49 -6.39
CA ILE A 324 22.96 -4.78 -7.82
C ILE A 324 22.69 -3.50 -8.62
N LEU A 325 22.00 -2.51 -8.04
CA LEU A 325 21.68 -1.26 -8.75
C LEU A 325 22.92 -0.45 -9.14
N LYS A 326 24.08 -0.73 -8.54
CA LYS A 326 25.36 -0.08 -8.88
C LYS A 326 26.03 -0.65 -10.13
N ASP A 327 25.62 -1.84 -10.58
CA ASP A 327 26.14 -2.51 -11.77
C ASP A 327 25.11 -2.35 -12.90
N ASP A 328 25.50 -1.65 -13.96
CA ASP A 328 24.59 -1.30 -15.07
C ASP A 328 24.02 -2.54 -15.77
N ILE A 329 24.82 -3.61 -15.90
CA ILE A 329 24.39 -4.83 -16.57
C ILE A 329 23.39 -5.58 -15.69
N LYS A 330 23.67 -5.71 -14.39
CA LYS A 330 22.80 -6.43 -13.46
C LYS A 330 21.52 -5.65 -13.18
N ALA A 331 21.60 -4.32 -13.03
CA ALA A 331 20.44 -3.45 -12.90
C ALA A 331 19.54 -3.58 -14.14
N LYS A 332 20.11 -3.55 -15.35
CA LYS A 332 19.36 -3.77 -16.57
C LYS A 332 18.67 -5.14 -16.59
N ARG A 333 19.39 -6.23 -16.29
CA ARG A 333 18.81 -7.58 -16.21
C ARG A 333 17.65 -7.69 -15.22
N PHE A 334 17.72 -6.96 -14.11
CA PHE A 334 16.65 -6.91 -13.10
C PHE A 334 15.40 -6.16 -13.62
N PHE A 335 15.59 -5.01 -14.26
CA PHE A 335 14.48 -4.18 -14.73
C PHE A 335 13.89 -4.61 -16.08
N ASP A 336 14.65 -5.29 -16.95
CA ASP A 336 14.18 -5.73 -18.27
C ASP A 336 12.80 -6.46 -18.23
N PRO A 337 12.55 -7.45 -17.35
CA PRO A 337 11.23 -8.08 -17.27
C PRO A 337 10.12 -7.16 -16.76
N ILE A 338 10.44 -6.24 -15.84
CA ILE A 338 9.49 -5.24 -15.30
C ILE A 338 9.07 -4.28 -16.42
N ILE A 339 10.06 -3.73 -17.14
CA ILE A 339 9.87 -2.80 -18.25
C ILE A 339 9.10 -3.49 -19.38
N GLY A 340 9.47 -4.72 -19.73
CA GLY A 340 8.80 -5.47 -20.79
C GLY A 340 7.31 -5.67 -20.51
N ASN A 341 6.95 -5.97 -19.27
CA ASN A 341 5.55 -6.14 -18.87
C ASN A 341 4.78 -4.81 -18.84
N LEU A 342 5.39 -3.73 -18.32
CA LEU A 342 4.78 -2.40 -18.35
C LEU A 342 4.57 -1.90 -19.78
N ASN A 343 5.57 -2.01 -20.65
CA ASN A 343 5.43 -1.61 -22.06
C ASN A 343 4.34 -2.44 -22.76
N TYR A 344 4.25 -3.74 -22.47
CA TYR A 344 3.16 -4.57 -22.98
C TYR A 344 1.78 -4.05 -22.53
N LEU A 345 1.60 -3.75 -21.23
CA LEU A 345 0.36 -3.19 -20.68
C LEU A 345 0.01 -1.83 -21.32
N GLN A 346 1.00 -0.99 -21.57
CA GLN A 346 0.81 0.31 -22.20
C GLN A 346 0.42 0.21 -23.68
N GLN A 347 0.95 -0.78 -24.40
CA GLN A 347 0.72 -0.95 -25.83
C GLN A 347 -0.55 -1.75 -26.15
N HIS A 348 -0.87 -2.74 -25.31
CA HIS A 348 -1.96 -3.70 -25.60
C HIS A 348 -3.12 -3.62 -24.61
N GLY A 349 -2.92 -3.04 -23.43
CA GLY A 349 -3.92 -3.07 -22.36
C GLY A 349 -4.23 -4.48 -21.88
N LEU A 350 -5.36 -4.62 -21.16
CA LEU A 350 -5.92 -5.89 -20.71
C LEU A 350 -7.40 -5.96 -21.06
N ILE A 351 -7.91 -7.18 -21.25
CA ILE A 351 -9.35 -7.45 -21.33
C ILE A 351 -9.75 -8.12 -20.03
N ILE A 352 -10.59 -7.44 -19.24
CA ILE A 352 -11.04 -7.87 -17.92
C ILE A 352 -12.56 -7.75 -17.89
N ASN A 353 -13.26 -8.85 -17.59
CA ASN A 353 -14.74 -8.91 -17.59
C ASN A 353 -15.38 -8.36 -18.88
N GLY A 354 -14.74 -8.59 -20.03
CA GLY A 354 -15.18 -8.10 -21.33
C GLY A 354 -14.92 -6.61 -21.59
N ARG A 355 -14.33 -5.88 -20.62
CA ARG A 355 -13.92 -4.47 -20.76
C ARG A 355 -12.46 -4.40 -21.19
N SER A 356 -12.15 -3.55 -22.16
CA SER A 356 -10.77 -3.24 -22.56
C SER A 356 -10.26 -2.08 -21.72
N ILE A 357 -9.17 -2.31 -20.99
CA ILE A 357 -8.57 -1.35 -20.07
C ILE A 357 -7.13 -1.09 -20.51
N MET A 358 -6.81 0.16 -20.79
CA MET A 358 -5.45 0.60 -21.13
C MET A 358 -4.71 1.06 -19.88
N PHE A 359 -3.38 1.02 -19.92
CA PHE A 359 -2.53 1.44 -18.80
C PHE A 359 -1.47 2.44 -19.25
N SER A 360 -0.95 3.24 -18.33
CA SER A 360 0.15 4.17 -18.57
C SER A 360 1.01 4.30 -17.33
N PHE A 361 2.33 4.26 -17.51
CA PHE A 361 3.30 4.57 -16.50
C PHE A 361 3.24 6.07 -16.18
N SER A 362 3.05 6.40 -14.91
CA SER A 362 2.98 7.79 -14.45
C SER A 362 4.34 8.28 -13.95
N THR A 363 4.83 7.69 -12.86
CA THR A 363 6.02 8.10 -12.12
C THR A 363 6.73 6.92 -11.45
N MET A 364 8.02 7.12 -11.19
CA MET A 364 8.87 6.26 -10.36
C MET A 364 9.27 7.07 -9.13
N VAL A 365 8.58 6.83 -8.02
CA VAL A 365 8.84 7.50 -6.74
C VAL A 365 9.95 6.76 -5.99
N ALA A 366 10.82 7.50 -5.34
CA ALA A 366 11.95 6.96 -4.60
C ALA A 366 12.49 8.00 -3.61
N ASP A 367 13.13 7.54 -2.54
CA ASP A 367 13.96 8.40 -1.71
C ASP A 367 15.07 9.07 -2.56
N ASN A 368 15.72 10.09 -2.01
CA ASN A 368 16.72 10.85 -2.77
C ASN A 368 17.84 9.98 -3.32
N LEU A 369 18.30 8.97 -2.57
CA LEU A 369 19.39 8.11 -3.01
C LEU A 369 18.93 7.18 -4.14
N GLY A 370 17.80 6.50 -3.98
CA GLY A 370 17.17 5.63 -4.96
C GLY A 370 16.84 6.37 -6.25
N ALA A 371 16.28 7.58 -6.16
CA ALA A 371 16.00 8.43 -7.33
C ALA A 371 17.27 8.75 -8.12
N HIS A 372 18.40 9.02 -7.45
CA HIS A 372 19.67 9.27 -8.14
C HIS A 372 20.21 7.99 -8.80
N GLN A 373 20.13 6.85 -8.12
CA GLN A 373 20.59 5.56 -8.64
C GLN A 373 19.81 5.12 -9.89
N ILE A 374 18.49 5.26 -9.85
CA ILE A 374 17.57 4.95 -10.96
C ILE A 374 17.66 6.00 -12.06
N GLY A 375 17.83 7.29 -11.73
CA GLY A 375 17.98 8.36 -12.70
C GLY A 375 19.33 8.40 -13.41
N GLY A 376 20.32 7.62 -12.97
CA GLY A 376 21.68 7.67 -13.51
C GLY A 376 22.50 8.87 -13.06
N PHE A 377 22.11 9.50 -11.95
CA PHE A 377 22.81 10.62 -11.34
C PHE A 377 23.84 10.16 -10.30
N GLN A 378 24.74 11.05 -9.91
CA GLN A 378 25.70 10.79 -8.85
C GLN A 378 24.99 10.52 -7.51
N SER A 379 25.42 9.48 -6.81
CA SER A 379 24.89 9.12 -5.49
C SER A 379 25.75 9.65 -4.33
N SER A 380 26.65 10.60 -4.62
CA SER A 380 27.42 11.34 -3.61
C SER A 380 26.87 12.75 -3.50
N PHE A 381 26.49 13.15 -2.29
CA PHE A 381 25.83 14.43 -2.02
C PHE A 381 26.74 15.44 -1.33
N SER A 382 28.06 15.20 -1.31
CA SER A 382 29.05 16.05 -0.62
C SER A 382 29.85 16.96 -1.54
N SER A 383 29.69 16.85 -2.86
CA SER A 383 30.41 17.65 -3.85
C SER A 383 29.73 17.63 -5.23
N GLY A 384 30.06 18.61 -6.08
CA GLY A 384 29.58 18.68 -7.46
C GLY A 384 28.09 19.02 -7.59
N HIS A 385 27.46 18.57 -8.67
CA HIS A 385 26.05 18.84 -8.97
C HIS A 385 25.15 17.76 -8.35
N ILE A 386 24.59 18.05 -7.18
CA ILE A 386 23.89 17.05 -6.36
C ILE A 386 22.37 17.02 -6.56
N CYS A 387 21.83 17.94 -7.36
CA CYS A 387 20.39 18.06 -7.56
C CYS A 387 19.96 17.41 -8.90
N ARG A 388 18.91 16.58 -8.84
CA ARG A 388 18.26 16.00 -10.03
C ARG A 388 17.30 16.95 -10.76
N ARG A 389 17.06 18.15 -10.20
CA ARG A 389 16.11 19.15 -10.74
C ARG A 389 16.77 20.40 -11.30
N CYS A 390 17.92 20.79 -10.77
CA CYS A 390 18.66 21.97 -11.23
C CYS A 390 20.17 21.70 -11.26
N PHE A 391 20.92 22.65 -11.80
CA PHE A 391 22.38 22.59 -11.90
C PHE A 391 23.10 23.27 -10.72
N ILE A 392 22.48 23.32 -9.53
CA ILE A 392 23.16 23.88 -8.36
C ILE A 392 24.39 23.04 -7.97
N GLU A 393 25.51 23.70 -7.71
CA GLU A 393 26.69 23.06 -7.15
C GLU A 393 26.60 22.97 -5.63
N HIS A 394 27.19 21.93 -5.05
CA HIS A 394 27.22 21.71 -3.61
C HIS A 394 27.86 22.89 -2.85
N SER A 395 28.87 23.55 -3.43
CA SER A 395 29.49 24.75 -2.87
C SER A 395 28.51 25.90 -2.65
N ASP A 396 27.46 25.95 -3.46
CA ASP A 396 26.53 27.07 -3.50
C ASP A 396 25.29 26.86 -2.62
N LEU A 397 25.11 25.67 -2.02
CA LEU A 397 23.95 25.35 -1.17
C LEU A 397 23.79 26.28 0.04
N ARG A 398 24.88 26.93 0.48
CA ARG A 398 24.88 27.84 1.63
C ARG A 398 24.55 29.29 1.27
N LEU A 399 24.58 29.61 -0.01
CA LEU A 399 24.31 30.95 -0.49
C LEU A 399 22.80 31.20 -0.51
N PRO A 400 22.33 32.43 -0.22
CA PRO A 400 20.92 32.78 -0.31
C PRO A 400 20.32 32.48 -1.69
N MET A 401 19.04 32.07 -1.72
CA MET A 401 18.30 31.83 -2.98
C MET A 401 18.32 33.01 -3.96
N THR A 402 18.46 34.24 -3.46
CA THR A 402 18.61 35.44 -4.28
C THR A 402 19.92 35.49 -5.06
N GLN A 403 20.92 34.71 -4.65
CA GLN A 403 22.27 34.65 -5.23
C GLN A 403 22.50 33.37 -6.04
N THR A 404 21.75 32.30 -5.80
CA THR A 404 22.05 30.96 -6.35
C THR A 404 21.21 30.52 -7.52
N ARG A 405 20.19 31.28 -7.94
CA ARG A 405 19.17 30.95 -8.99
C ARG A 405 19.71 29.95 -10.02
N PRO A 406 19.58 28.63 -9.75
CA PRO A 406 20.27 27.64 -10.56
C PRO A 406 19.39 27.31 -11.76
N ASP A 407 20.02 27.11 -12.91
CA ASP A 407 19.30 26.69 -14.10
C ASP A 407 18.63 25.33 -13.87
N ILE A 408 17.38 25.23 -14.31
CA ILE A 408 16.59 24.00 -14.18
C ILE A 408 17.02 23.02 -15.26
N ARG A 409 17.11 21.73 -14.91
CA ARG A 409 17.41 20.68 -15.88
C ARG A 409 16.25 20.50 -16.84
N THR A 410 16.54 20.38 -18.13
CA THR A 410 15.56 20.02 -19.17
C THR A 410 15.85 18.63 -19.71
N SER A 411 14.84 17.96 -20.26
CA SER A 411 15.02 16.64 -20.88
C SER A 411 16.01 16.67 -22.03
N THR A 412 15.87 17.67 -22.92
CA THR A 412 16.77 17.85 -24.07
C THR A 412 18.23 18.04 -23.67
N TYR A 413 18.50 18.79 -22.60
CA TYR A 413 19.86 18.99 -22.12
C TYR A 413 20.39 17.74 -21.41
N HIS A 414 19.54 17.03 -20.66
CA HIS A 414 19.91 15.74 -20.06
C HIS A 414 20.31 14.72 -21.13
N ASP A 415 19.56 14.59 -22.22
CA ASP A 415 19.90 13.70 -23.34
C ASP A 415 21.25 14.05 -23.96
N ALA A 416 21.55 15.34 -24.11
CA ALA A 416 22.86 15.80 -24.59
C ALA A 416 24.00 15.40 -23.62
N LEU A 417 23.78 15.47 -22.31
CA LEU A 417 24.75 15.01 -21.31
C LEU A 417 24.98 13.50 -21.38
N ILE A 418 23.95 12.71 -21.65
CA ILE A 418 24.07 11.25 -21.82
C ILE A 418 24.97 10.91 -23.01
N VAL A 419 24.80 11.60 -24.15
CA VAL A 419 25.68 11.40 -25.33
C VAL A 419 27.15 11.68 -24.97
N GLN A 420 27.40 12.72 -24.18
CA GLN A 420 28.75 13.05 -23.69
C GLN A 420 29.28 11.99 -22.72
N ILE A 421 28.46 11.52 -21.78
CA ILE A 421 28.81 10.47 -20.81
C ILE A 421 29.18 9.16 -21.51
N ASN A 422 28.41 8.74 -22.51
CA ASN A 422 28.70 7.52 -23.27
C ASN A 422 30.02 7.61 -24.06
N SER A 423 30.46 8.83 -24.37
CA SER A 423 31.74 9.11 -25.02
C SER A 423 32.88 9.38 -24.01
N ASN A 424 32.58 9.42 -22.70
CA ASN A 424 33.53 9.78 -21.66
C ASN A 424 34.32 8.55 -21.17
N PHE A 425 35.58 8.45 -21.59
CA PHE A 425 36.47 7.36 -21.17
C PHE A 425 36.85 7.40 -19.68
N ASN A 426 36.80 8.56 -19.04
CA ASN A 426 37.23 8.73 -17.64
C ASN A 426 36.14 8.35 -16.62
N LYS A 427 34.91 8.05 -17.07
CA LYS A 427 33.74 7.70 -16.24
C LYS A 427 33.45 8.71 -15.11
N SER A 428 33.91 9.95 -15.25
CA SER A 428 33.64 11.02 -14.30
C SER A 428 32.22 11.56 -14.50
N PRO A 429 31.51 11.96 -13.42
CA PRO A 429 30.23 12.61 -13.56
C PRO A 429 30.33 13.90 -14.40
N ILE A 430 29.39 14.14 -15.31
CA ILE A 430 29.27 15.39 -16.05
C ILE A 430 28.00 16.08 -15.56
N MET A 431 28.16 17.24 -14.90
CA MET A 431 27.05 17.97 -14.27
C MET A 431 26.14 17.05 -13.44
N GLY A 432 26.75 16.14 -12.68
CA GLY A 432 26.06 15.21 -11.78
C GLY A 432 25.42 13.99 -12.47
N VAL A 433 25.48 13.87 -13.80
CA VAL A 433 25.06 12.67 -14.54
C VAL A 433 26.24 11.71 -14.63
N VAL A 434 26.00 10.42 -14.38
CA VAL A 434 27.04 9.38 -14.33
C VAL A 434 26.86 8.33 -15.41
N ARG A 435 25.61 7.97 -15.73
CA ARG A 435 25.28 6.90 -16.68
C ARG A 435 23.85 7.08 -17.20
N GLN A 436 23.50 6.32 -18.24
CA GLN A 436 22.10 6.14 -18.63
C GLN A 436 21.30 5.47 -17.51
N SER A 437 20.06 5.89 -17.31
CA SER A 437 19.13 5.21 -16.40
C SER A 437 18.96 3.73 -16.78
N PRO A 438 18.95 2.77 -15.84
CA PRO A 438 18.67 1.37 -16.15
C PRO A 438 17.25 1.13 -16.68
N ILE A 439 16.32 2.07 -16.47
CA ILE A 439 14.91 1.96 -16.91
C ILE A 439 14.58 2.87 -18.10
N TYR A 440 15.59 3.32 -18.85
CA TYR A 440 15.40 4.23 -19.98
C TYR A 440 14.52 3.71 -21.12
N ASN A 441 14.34 2.39 -21.23
CA ASN A 441 13.49 1.76 -22.25
C ASN A 441 12.02 1.64 -21.82
N LEU A 442 11.64 2.12 -20.63
CA LEU A 442 10.26 2.20 -20.20
C LEU A 442 9.55 3.33 -20.95
N ASP A 443 8.50 3.00 -21.70
CA ASP A 443 7.77 3.99 -22.49
C ASP A 443 7.17 5.04 -21.54
N GLY A 444 7.38 6.32 -21.83
CA GLY A 444 6.93 7.44 -20.99
C GLY A 444 7.84 7.80 -19.81
N PHE A 445 8.94 7.07 -19.60
CA PHE A 445 9.96 7.40 -18.59
C PHE A 445 11.02 8.37 -19.10
N HIS A 446 11.29 9.42 -18.31
CA HIS A 446 12.46 10.26 -18.47
C HIS A 446 12.96 10.71 -17.09
N PRO A 447 14.27 10.65 -16.75
CA PRO A 447 14.77 10.97 -15.41
C PRO A 447 14.36 12.37 -14.90
N ILE A 448 14.26 13.34 -15.80
CA ILE A 448 13.84 14.71 -15.47
C ILE A 448 12.32 14.86 -15.27
N MET A 449 11.49 13.99 -15.86
CA MET A 449 10.03 14.15 -15.83
C MET A 449 9.33 13.15 -14.90
N SER A 450 9.94 11.97 -14.69
CA SER A 450 9.29 10.81 -14.08
C SER A 450 9.78 10.45 -12.67
N LEU A 451 10.72 11.22 -12.10
CA LEU A 451 11.30 10.98 -10.76
C LEU A 451 10.92 12.10 -9.76
N PRO A 452 9.64 12.20 -9.34
CA PRO A 452 9.16 13.24 -8.41
C PRO A 452 9.92 13.24 -7.07
N ALA A 453 9.68 14.27 -6.26
CA ALA A 453 10.08 14.24 -4.86
C ALA A 453 9.24 13.20 -4.11
N ASP A 454 9.85 12.53 -3.13
CA ASP A 454 9.12 11.64 -2.26
C ASP A 454 8.45 12.46 -1.17
N LEU A 455 7.12 12.53 -1.18
CA LEU A 455 6.38 13.33 -0.21
C LEU A 455 6.63 12.89 1.23
N MET A 456 6.84 11.60 1.48
CA MET A 456 7.13 11.10 2.82
C MET A 456 8.51 11.56 3.26
N HIS A 457 9.56 11.17 2.54
CA HIS A 457 10.94 11.45 2.93
C HIS A 457 11.34 12.94 2.79
N ASP A 458 10.98 13.58 1.68
CA ASP A 458 11.42 14.95 1.38
C ASP A 458 10.57 15.99 2.11
N TYR A 459 9.24 15.79 2.16
CA TYR A 459 8.33 16.77 2.77
C TYR A 459 7.95 16.43 4.21
N LEU A 460 7.29 15.30 4.45
CA LEU A 460 6.72 14.95 5.76
C LEU A 460 7.79 14.70 6.83
N GLU A 461 8.88 13.99 6.48
CA GLU A 461 10.02 13.74 7.37
C GLU A 461 11.12 14.80 7.26
N GLY A 462 11.20 15.44 6.09
CA GLY A 462 12.27 16.37 5.73
C GLY A 462 11.95 17.82 6.09
N VAL A 463 11.28 18.52 5.17
CA VAL A 463 11.07 19.98 5.25
C VAL A 463 10.04 20.36 6.30
N CYS A 464 8.89 19.68 6.34
CA CYS A 464 7.75 20.05 7.17
C CYS A 464 8.12 20.15 8.66
N PRO A 465 8.78 19.15 9.29
CA PRO A 465 9.11 19.23 10.71
C PRO A 465 10.07 20.36 11.04
N ARG A 466 11.00 20.69 10.14
CA ARG A 466 11.97 21.79 10.31
C ARG A 466 11.30 23.15 10.27
N VAL A 467 10.42 23.34 9.28
CA VAL A 467 9.66 24.59 9.11
C VAL A 467 8.73 24.78 10.30
N MET A 468 7.94 23.76 10.63
CA MET A 468 7.01 23.82 11.77
C MET A 468 7.74 24.11 13.08
N MET A 469 8.86 23.44 13.34
CA MET A 469 9.62 23.70 14.57
C MET A 469 10.25 25.09 14.60
N GLY A 470 10.76 25.58 13.47
CA GLY A 470 11.26 26.95 13.35
C GLY A 470 10.18 27.99 13.66
N LEU A 471 8.98 27.80 13.12
CA LEU A 471 7.83 28.67 13.37
C LEU A 471 7.40 28.64 14.84
N LEU A 472 7.32 27.46 15.45
CA LEU A 472 6.97 27.33 16.88
C LEU A 472 8.00 28.01 17.78
N LYS A 473 9.28 27.90 17.44
CA LYS A 473 10.37 28.54 18.18
C LYS A 473 10.28 30.06 18.12
N GLU A 474 9.99 30.62 16.94
CA GLU A 474 9.82 32.06 16.77
C GLU A 474 8.53 32.57 17.43
N ALA A 475 7.43 31.84 17.31
CA ALA A 475 6.19 32.19 18.02
C ALA A 475 6.40 32.22 19.54
N SER A 476 7.24 31.30 20.06
CA SER A 476 7.60 31.28 21.48
C SER A 476 8.55 32.43 21.87
N SER A 477 9.55 32.76 21.06
CA SER A 477 10.44 33.91 21.31
C SER A 477 9.67 35.23 21.36
N MET A 478 8.67 35.37 20.50
CA MET A 478 7.74 36.49 20.45
C MET A 478 6.67 36.46 21.55
N ARG A 479 6.66 35.43 22.42
CA ARG A 479 5.69 35.20 23.50
C ARG A 479 4.23 35.11 23.01
N LEU A 480 4.02 34.72 21.77
CA LEU A 480 2.68 34.45 21.21
C LEU A 480 2.14 33.10 21.68
N LEU A 481 3.03 32.20 22.10
CA LEU A 481 2.76 30.79 22.38
C LEU A 481 3.75 30.24 23.41
N THR A 482 3.27 29.42 24.35
CA THR A 482 4.15 28.63 25.22
C THR A 482 4.13 27.17 24.79
N TYR A 483 5.26 26.47 24.95
CA TYR A 483 5.33 25.03 24.69
C TYR A 483 4.35 24.22 25.53
N SER A 484 4.12 24.64 26.79
CA SER A 484 3.10 24.04 27.64
C SER A 484 1.71 24.15 27.03
N LYS A 485 1.37 25.29 26.41
CA LYS A 485 0.07 25.49 25.80
C LYS A 485 -0.10 24.69 24.50
N ILE A 486 0.99 24.46 23.76
CA ILE A 486 0.97 23.55 22.60
C ILE A 486 0.69 22.13 23.07
N GLN A 487 1.44 21.66 24.06
CA GLN A 487 1.33 20.31 24.59
C GLN A 487 -0.08 20.04 25.12
N GLU A 488 -0.62 20.97 25.92
CA GLU A 488 -2.00 20.91 26.41
C GLU A 488 -3.01 20.82 25.26
N ARG A 489 -2.85 21.63 24.20
CA ARG A 489 -3.73 21.60 23.03
C ARG A 489 -3.60 20.30 22.24
N MET A 490 -2.40 19.75 22.09
CA MET A 490 -2.19 18.48 21.41
C MET A 490 -2.84 17.31 22.17
N GLU A 491 -2.83 17.35 23.50
CA GLU A 491 -3.46 16.34 24.36
C GLU A 491 -4.99 16.45 24.36
N GLN A 492 -5.53 17.68 24.32
CA GLN A 492 -6.96 17.94 24.30
C GLN A 492 -7.59 17.83 22.89
N PHE A 493 -6.77 17.77 21.84
CA PHE A 493 -7.26 17.70 20.48
C PHE A 493 -7.90 16.34 20.21
N ILE A 494 -9.13 16.35 19.70
CA ILE A 494 -9.85 15.13 19.37
C ILE A 494 -9.40 14.69 17.97
N TYR A 495 -8.44 13.77 17.92
CA TYR A 495 -8.00 13.11 16.69
C TYR A 495 -9.09 12.15 16.18
N GLY A 496 -9.19 12.00 14.85
CA GLY A 496 -10.10 11.02 14.26
C GLY A 496 -9.72 9.59 14.68
N HIS A 497 -10.67 8.65 14.54
CA HIS A 497 -10.45 7.24 14.85
C HIS A 497 -9.18 6.69 14.16
N PHE A 498 -9.04 6.97 12.85
CA PHE A 498 -7.87 6.57 12.05
C PHE A 498 -6.57 7.28 12.45
N ASP A 499 -6.64 8.55 12.89
CA ASP A 499 -5.46 9.36 13.25
C ASP A 499 -5.00 9.14 14.70
N SER A 500 -5.81 8.48 15.52
CA SER A 500 -5.57 8.32 16.96
C SER A 500 -4.29 7.53 17.27
N ARG A 501 -3.94 6.60 16.37
CA ARG A 501 -2.72 5.78 16.42
C ARG A 501 -1.46 6.57 16.05
N ASP A 502 -1.60 7.59 15.20
CA ASP A 502 -0.51 8.42 14.68
C ASP A 502 -0.41 9.79 15.35
N LYS A 503 -0.95 9.91 16.58
CA LYS A 503 -0.92 11.18 17.32
C LYS A 503 0.53 11.65 17.51
N PRO A 504 0.83 12.95 17.30
CA PRO A 504 2.21 13.40 17.39
C PRO A 504 2.76 13.26 18.82
N PRO A 505 4.03 12.85 18.99
CA PRO A 505 4.61 12.68 20.31
C PRO A 505 4.76 14.03 21.03
N ALA A 506 4.82 13.97 22.36
CA ALA A 506 5.02 15.17 23.19
C ALA A 506 6.25 15.98 22.75
N ILE A 507 6.10 17.31 22.70
CA ILE A 507 7.20 18.20 22.29
C ILE A 507 8.18 18.35 23.46
N LEU A 508 9.29 17.62 23.40
CA LEU A 508 10.36 17.70 24.39
C LEU A 508 11.33 18.86 24.08
N ILE A 509 11.95 19.43 25.11
CA ILE A 509 12.96 20.51 24.99
C ILE A 509 14.09 20.14 24.02
N LYS A 510 14.46 18.86 23.97
CA LYS A 510 15.48 18.33 23.03
C LYS A 510 15.08 18.49 21.55
N HIS A 511 13.79 18.49 21.23
CA HIS A 511 13.29 18.71 19.85
C HIS A 511 13.42 20.19 19.44
N LEU A 512 13.27 21.09 20.41
CA LEU A 512 13.43 22.54 20.22
C LEU A 512 14.89 22.95 19.96
N GLN A 513 15.83 22.26 20.60
CA GLN A 513 17.27 22.51 20.40
C GLN A 513 17.75 22.02 19.03
N LYS A 514 17.13 20.97 18.48
CA LYS A 514 17.51 20.36 17.20
C LYS A 514 16.70 20.87 16.00
N ASN A 515 15.72 21.74 16.22
CA ASN A 515 14.73 22.15 15.21
C ASN A 515 14.10 20.95 14.46
N LYS A 516 13.88 19.82 15.16
CA LYS A 516 13.35 18.59 14.55
C LYS A 516 12.49 17.84 15.57
N ILE A 517 11.27 17.48 15.15
CA ILE A 517 10.47 16.41 15.75
C ILE A 517 10.63 15.23 14.81
N THR A 518 11.06 14.08 15.32
CA THR A 518 10.95 12.81 14.60
C THR A 518 9.56 12.24 14.89
N ALA A 519 8.83 11.87 13.84
CA ALA A 519 7.69 10.95 14.00
C ALA A 519 8.22 9.68 14.68
N SER A 520 7.44 9.13 15.62
CA SER A 520 7.73 7.87 16.27
C SER A 520 7.37 6.71 15.36
#